data_AF-A0A127SKF3-F1
#
_entry.id   AF-A0A127SKF3-F1
#
_cell.length_a   1.000
_cell.length_b   1.000
_cell.length_c   1.000
_cell.angle_alpha   90.00
_cell.angle_beta   90.00
_cell.angle_gamma   90.00
#
_symmetry.space_group_name_H-M   'P 1'
#
loop_
_entity.id
_entity.type
_entity.pdbx_description
1 polymer ?
#
loop_
_entity_poly.entity_id
_entity_poly.type
_entity_poly.pdbx_seq_one_letter_code
_entity_poly.pdbx_strand_id
1 'polypeptide(L)'
;VKEEAGLDVKAVRLIALQDRNLHNVPPYAYNVCKAFVLCEVTGGSFQSNIETTESSYFSLDEIPALAEEKNNKEQIAMCFAAYQDENWKVPFD
;
A
#
# COMPACT_ATOMS: atom_id res chain seq x y z
N VAL A 1 8.32 0.83 5.57
CA VAL A 1 8.68 2.12 4.92
C VAL A 1 10.14 2.51 5.19
N LYS A 2 10.55 2.77 6.45
CA LYS A 2 11.95 3.14 6.72
C LYS A 2 12.95 2.02 6.41
N GLU A 3 12.65 0.80 6.83
CA GLU A 3 13.51 -0.38 6.61
C GLU A 3 13.55 -0.76 5.12
N GLU A 4 12.38 -0.99 4.51
CA GLU A 4 12.28 -1.46 3.12
C GLU A 4 12.66 -0.39 2.07
N ALA A 5 12.21 0.86 2.23
CA ALA A 5 12.35 1.90 1.22
C ALA A 5 13.33 3.03 1.60
N GLY A 6 13.88 3.03 2.82
CA GLY A 6 14.80 4.07 3.31
C GLY A 6 14.15 5.43 3.62
N LEU A 7 12.83 5.55 3.44
CA LEU A 7 12.08 6.81 3.56
C LEU A 7 11.66 7.10 5.00
N ASP A 8 11.83 8.34 5.42
CA ASP A 8 11.22 8.88 6.63
C ASP A 8 9.82 9.40 6.27
N VAL A 9 8.81 8.94 7.02
CA VAL A 9 7.41 9.26 6.73
C VAL A 9 6.61 9.58 7.98
N LYS A 10 5.55 10.36 7.78
CA LYS A 10 4.49 10.58 8.77
C LYS A 10 3.21 9.92 8.26
N ALA A 11 2.61 9.04 9.07
CA ALA A 11 1.28 8.51 8.79
C ALA A 11 0.23 9.62 8.95
N VAL A 12 -0.61 9.84 7.94
CA VAL A 12 -1.56 10.97 7.92
C VAL A 12 -3.02 10.55 7.91
N ARG A 13 -3.36 9.40 7.29
CA ARG A 13 -4.75 8.98 7.14
C ARG A 13 -4.85 7.47 6.94
N LEU A 14 -5.81 6.82 7.61
CA LEU A 14 -6.21 5.45 7.29
C LEU A 14 -7.04 5.46 6.01
N ILE A 15 -6.64 4.69 5.01
CA ILE A 15 -7.32 4.58 3.71
C ILE A 15 -8.39 3.51 3.75
N ALA A 16 -8.08 2.30 4.26
CA ALA A 16 -9.00 1.17 4.30
C ALA A 16 -8.56 0.12 5.34
N LEU A 17 -9.50 -0.73 5.77
CA LEU A 17 -9.26 -1.97 6.51
C LEU A 17 -9.96 -3.13 5.79
N GLN A 18 -9.22 -4.04 5.18
CA GLN A 18 -9.83 -5.07 4.32
C GLN A 18 -9.54 -6.48 4.82
N ASP A 19 -10.50 -7.40 4.70
CA ASP A 19 -10.21 -8.83 4.79
C ASP A 19 -9.48 -9.28 3.51
N ARG A 20 -8.23 -9.72 3.65
CA ARG A 20 -7.43 -10.23 2.54
C ARG A 20 -8.20 -11.25 1.69
N ASN A 21 -8.96 -12.17 2.29
CA ASN A 21 -9.61 -13.25 1.56
C ASN A 21 -10.78 -12.78 0.69
N LEU A 22 -11.33 -11.58 0.95
CA LEU A 22 -12.34 -10.96 0.09
C LEU A 22 -11.72 -10.27 -1.14
N HIS A 23 -10.46 -9.83 -1.05
CA HIS A 23 -9.84 -8.96 -2.06
C HIS A 23 -8.62 -9.57 -2.76
N ASN A 24 -7.99 -10.61 -2.21
CA ASN A 24 -6.77 -11.21 -2.73
C ASN A 24 -6.91 -12.74 -2.83
N VAL A 25 -6.38 -13.31 -3.91
CA VAL A 25 -6.39 -14.74 -4.18
C VAL A 25 -4.97 -15.31 -4.22
N PRO A 26 -4.77 -16.60 -3.89
CA PRO A 26 -5.76 -17.51 -3.32
C PRO A 26 -6.10 -17.15 -1.86
N PRO A 27 -7.26 -17.59 -1.33
CA PRO A 27 -7.59 -17.45 0.07
C PRO A 27 -6.54 -18.12 0.97
N TYR A 28 -6.28 -17.52 2.12
CA TYR A 28 -5.45 -18.11 3.16
C TYR A 28 -6.33 -18.83 4.18
N ALA A 29 -5.78 -19.90 4.78
CA ALA A 29 -6.41 -20.60 5.89
C ALA A 29 -6.57 -19.71 7.14
N TYR A 30 -5.78 -18.63 7.22
CA TYR A 30 -5.83 -17.63 8.27
C TYR A 30 -6.46 -16.34 7.75
N ASN A 31 -7.26 -15.69 8.59
CA ASN A 31 -7.81 -14.38 8.27
C ASN A 31 -6.74 -13.30 8.49
N VAL A 32 -6.60 -12.41 7.52
CA VAL A 32 -5.62 -11.32 7.55
C VAL A 32 -6.36 -10.01 7.29
N CYS A 33 -6.37 -9.13 8.28
CA CYS A 33 -6.85 -7.76 8.08
C CYS A 33 -5.71 -6.90 7.51
N LYS A 34 -5.97 -6.24 6.39
CA LYS A 34 -5.02 -5.38 5.67
C LYS A 34 -5.38 -3.92 5.90
N ALA A 35 -4.51 -3.21 6.60
CA ALA A 35 -4.62 -1.78 6.80
C ALA A 35 -3.81 -1.02 5.73
N PHE A 36 -4.49 -0.18 4.97
CA PHE A 36 -3.86 0.75 4.02
C PHE A 36 -3.75 2.12 4.67
N VAL A 37 -2.54 2.69 4.75
CA VAL A 37 -2.28 3.97 5.44
C VAL A 37 -1.60 4.94 4.47
N LEU A 38 -2.20 6.12 4.28
CA LEU A 38 -1.57 7.22 3.57
C LEU A 38 -0.48 7.83 4.44
N CYS A 39 0.69 8.04 3.84
CA CYS A 39 1.86 8.61 4.49
C CYS A 39 2.42 9.78 3.67
N GLU A 40 2.95 10.78 4.36
CA GLU A 40 3.70 11.87 3.76
C GLU A 40 5.20 11.64 3.96
N VAL A 41 5.98 11.77 2.89
CA VAL A 41 7.44 11.67 2.95
C VAL A 41 8.01 12.95 3.55
N THR A 42 8.83 12.80 4.60
CA THR A 42 9.50 13.91 5.28
C THR A 42 11.01 13.92 5.05
N GLY A 43 11.56 12.85 4.46
CA GLY A 43 12.97 12.74 4.11
C GLY A 43 13.38 11.31 3.78
N GLY A 44 14.69 11.09 3.78
CA GLY A 44 15.28 9.79 3.49
C GLY A 44 15.44 9.51 2.00
N SER A 45 16.08 8.37 1.72
CA SER A 45 16.29 7.84 0.37
C SER A 45 16.55 6.35 0.49
N PHE A 46 16.30 5.59 -0.58
CA PHE A 46 16.51 4.15 -0.57
C PHE A 46 17.95 3.80 -0.17
N GLN A 47 18.07 2.81 0.69
CA GLN A 47 19.33 2.19 1.08
C GLN A 47 19.18 0.68 0.89
N SER A 48 20.17 0.07 0.25
CA SER A 48 20.18 -1.39 0.04
C SER A 48 20.05 -2.10 1.38
N ASN A 49 19.17 -3.10 1.42
CA ASN A 49 18.94 -3.92 2.61
C ASN A 49 18.69 -5.37 2.19
N ILE A 50 18.53 -6.27 3.16
CA ILE A 50 18.38 -7.71 2.90
C ILE A 50 16.95 -8.12 2.53
N GLU A 51 15.98 -7.21 2.63
CA GLU A 51 14.56 -7.48 2.39
C GLU A 51 14.08 -6.95 1.03
N THR A 52 14.61 -5.81 0.60
CA THR A 52 14.19 -5.07 -0.59
C THR A 52 15.40 -4.71 -1.45
N THR A 53 15.34 -5.06 -2.74
CA THR A 53 16.42 -4.82 -3.69
C THR A 53 16.37 -3.43 -4.33
N GLU A 54 15.17 -2.87 -4.49
CA GLU A 54 14.95 -1.58 -5.15
C GLU A 54 13.65 -0.92 -4.68
N SER A 55 13.53 0.39 -4.88
CA SER A 55 12.28 1.13 -4.72
C SER A 55 12.13 2.19 -5.81
N SER A 56 10.90 2.47 -6.22
CA SER A 56 10.59 3.44 -7.28
C SER A 56 9.16 3.94 -7.14
N TYR A 57 8.90 5.12 -7.71
CA TYR A 57 7.55 5.67 -7.84
C TYR A 57 6.98 5.32 -9.21
N PHE A 58 5.71 4.94 -9.24
CA PHE A 58 5.01 4.56 -10.46
C PHE A 58 3.70 5.36 -10.57
N SER A 59 3.34 5.73 -11.80
CA SER A 59 2.01 6.25 -12.09
C SER A 59 0.99 5.11 -12.10
N LEU A 60 -0.31 5.43 -11.98
CA LEU A 60 -1.39 4.44 -11.99
C LEU A 60 -1.44 3.64 -13.31
N ASP A 61 -0.97 4.24 -14.42
CA ASP A 61 -0.94 3.62 -15.75
C ASP A 61 0.33 2.82 -16.02
N GLU A 62 1.38 2.98 -15.19
CA GLU A 62 2.70 2.36 -15.36
C GLU A 62 3.04 1.43 -14.19
N ILE A 63 2.03 0.80 -13.60
CA ILE A 63 2.20 -0.14 -12.48
C ILE A 63 3.04 -1.36 -12.96
N PRO A 64 4.09 -1.75 -12.23
CA PRO A 64 4.90 -2.91 -12.57
C PRO A 64 4.14 -4.23 -12.33
N ALA A 65 4.77 -5.37 -12.63
CA ALA A 65 4.20 -6.66 -12.24
C ALA A 65 4.01 -6.72 -10.71
N LEU A 66 2.79 -7.06 -10.27
CA LEU A 66 2.43 -7.08 -8.86
C LEU A 66 2.54 -8.49 -8.27
N ALA A 67 2.95 -8.53 -7.00
CA ALA A 67 2.68 -9.65 -6.11
C ALA A 67 1.23 -9.54 -5.63
N GLU A 68 0.30 -10.09 -6.41
CA GLU A 68 -1.16 -9.95 -6.22
C GLU A 68 -1.67 -10.49 -4.86
N GLU A 69 -0.89 -11.34 -4.19
CA GLU A 69 -1.17 -11.78 -2.83
C GLU A 69 -0.95 -10.69 -1.78
N LYS A 70 -0.10 -9.70 -2.08
CA LYS A 70 0.21 -8.54 -1.24
C LYS A 70 -0.66 -7.35 -1.57
N ASN A 71 -0.76 -6.94 -2.83
CA ASN A 71 -1.60 -5.83 -3.27
C ASN A 71 -2.02 -6.06 -4.72
N ASN A 72 -3.28 -5.75 -5.04
CA ASN A 72 -3.80 -5.84 -6.40
C ASN A 72 -4.02 -4.44 -7.01
N LYS A 73 -4.32 -4.40 -8.31
CA LYS A 73 -4.55 -3.13 -9.03
C LYS A 73 -5.73 -2.33 -8.48
N GLU A 74 -6.79 -2.99 -8.02
CA GLU A 74 -7.99 -2.35 -7.48
C GLU A 74 -7.71 -1.65 -6.14
N GLN A 75 -6.92 -2.27 -5.26
CA GLN A 75 -6.44 -1.72 -4.00
C GLN A 75 -5.53 -0.51 -4.23
N ILE A 76 -4.66 -0.57 -5.25
CA ILE A 76 -3.83 0.57 -5.63
C ILE A 76 -4.71 1.72 -6.13
N ALA A 77 -5.66 1.45 -7.03
CA ALA A 77 -6.59 2.47 -7.53
C ALA A 77 -7.42 3.10 -6.40
N MET A 78 -7.85 2.31 -5.41
CA MET A 78 -8.51 2.80 -4.20
C MET A 78 -7.62 3.78 -3.42
N CYS A 79 -6.33 3.50 -3.25
CA CYS A 79 -5.40 4.43 -2.60
C CYS A 79 -5.27 5.76 -3.36
N PHE A 80 -5.25 5.73 -4.71
CA PHE A 80 -5.26 6.95 -5.54
C PHE A 80 -6.58 7.73 -5.40
N ALA A 81 -7.72 7.05 -5.32
CA ALA A 81 -9.01 7.68 -5.10
C ALA A 81 -9.08 8.34 -3.71
N ALA A 82 -8.62 7.63 -2.67
CA ALA A 82 -8.58 8.14 -1.30
C ALA A 82 -7.65 9.35 -1.12
N TYR A 83 -6.57 9.42 -1.91
CA TYR A 83 -5.68 10.59 -1.94
C TYR A 83 -6.36 11.82 -2.57
N GLN A 84 -7.22 11.63 -3.57
CA GLN A 84 -7.91 12.72 -4.28
C GLN A 84 -9.18 13.21 -3.56
N ASP A 85 -9.72 12.43 -2.62
CA ASP A 85 -10.91 12.78 -1.85
C ASP A 85 -10.55 13.25 -0.43
N GLU A 86 -10.70 14.55 -0.17
CA GLU A 86 -10.46 15.12 1.17
C GLU A 86 -11.38 14.53 2.24
N ASN A 87 -12.59 14.09 1.87
CA ASN A 87 -13.63 13.56 2.76
C ASN A 87 -13.79 12.04 2.68
N TRP A 88 -12.75 11.35 2.21
CA TRP A 88 -12.73 9.91 2.00
C TRP A 88 -13.37 9.13 3.16
N LYS A 89 -14.37 8.32 2.82
CA LYS A 89 -14.99 7.39 3.77
C LYS A 89 -14.21 6.09 3.73
N VAL A 90 -13.48 5.81 4.80
CA VAL A 90 -12.65 4.62 4.95
C VAL A 90 -13.52 3.36 4.79
N PRO A 91 -13.39 2.60 3.69
CA PRO A 91 -14.09 1.33 3.54
C PRO A 91 -13.48 0.29 4.49
N PHE A 92 -14.35 -0.58 4.98
CA PHE A 92 -13.94 -1.73 5.79
C PHE A 92 -14.85 -2.94 5.60
N ASP A 93 -14.27 -4.13 5.71
CA ASP A 93 -14.95 -5.43 5.66
C ASP A 93 -14.18 -6.51 6.44
#